data_AF-A0A9P9Q8Y6-F1
#
_entry.id   AF-A0A9P9Q8Y6-F1
#
_cell.length_a   1.000
_cell.length_b   1.000
_cell.length_c   1.000
_cell.angle_alpha   90.00
_cell.angle_beta   90.00
_cell.angle_gamma   90.00
#
_symmetry.space_group_name_H-M   'P 1'
#
loop_
_entity.id
_entity.type
_entity.pdbx_description
1 polymer ?
#
loop_
_entity_poly.entity_id
_entity_poly.type
_entity_poly.pdbx_seq_one_letter_code
_entity_poly.pdbx_strand_id
1 'polypeptide(L)'
;MATAPDYKNIPHSHRLPVSHREVQRTFTKLSRQSLVALAQQWLSKKNRDFCKPYLLNDANEADEEDDEELYEPAQSYEELQEIYRELATRKGGRREVLDRILEGDWRTGISMYQLATAEIQYLLDHPNALRWTAKRLTKIPNARSAITDMEVTNDSDHLPRFQAQTFMSNLARELTPLMKAHYLITRIKTSPMTILRVYIHDSPYSSEGSLAVDSNNTDSAKAVFFVWPNGSPFVYSSLATLTGQVVGDDGRHLRDIVQQAIPKAFSRPSARYQMTSTNFTTKSLDALLTYRGPGKSNAAAGGWSIFQDHSFSQNALDFITTQKGDGHDKANTDKSVLNSTTKAGPGRPKRPLDEKASSEAKRRKEIAAGRFGTSAQPNDGQGLERFEVRIDDPFPQDNNTGAQADGNTSVLEGQTSNQTRRGRPSLLDRTAEDLEEIQNEEGWVPNIRITFQGTHVFAGVRQLVEEGIVDGEKMPGWMTGEAAVTIGTVKEGRIRSKEGVPGV
;
A
#
# COMPACT_ATOMS: atom_id res chain seq x y z
N MET A 1 15.86 -21.44 -36.74
CA MET A 1 15.11 -22.61 -36.25
C MET A 1 14.03 -22.11 -35.30
N ALA A 2 12.76 -22.40 -35.58
CA ALA A 2 11.69 -22.08 -34.64
C ALA A 2 11.79 -23.00 -33.42
N THR A 3 12.09 -22.43 -32.25
CA THR A 3 12.13 -23.16 -30.98
C THR A 3 10.71 -23.63 -30.63
N ALA A 4 10.58 -24.91 -30.26
CA ALA A 4 9.30 -25.45 -29.82
C ALA A 4 8.79 -24.70 -28.57
N PRO A 5 7.47 -24.54 -28.40
CA PRO A 5 6.91 -23.86 -27.24
C PRO A 5 7.28 -24.62 -25.95
N ASP A 6 8.06 -23.98 -25.10
CA ASP A 6 8.46 -24.48 -23.77
C ASP A 6 7.54 -23.86 -22.71
N TYR A 7 6.94 -24.71 -21.87
CA TYR A 7 6.09 -24.34 -20.75
C TYR A 7 6.87 -23.79 -19.55
N LYS A 8 8.19 -23.59 -19.66
CA LYS A 8 8.98 -22.98 -18.60
C LYS A 8 8.70 -21.50 -18.42
N ASN A 9 8.76 -21.08 -17.16
CA ASN A 9 8.79 -19.67 -16.78
C ASN A 9 10.01 -18.96 -17.38
N ILE A 10 9.92 -17.64 -17.50
CA ILE A 10 11.02 -16.84 -18.05
C ILE A 10 12.15 -16.78 -17.02
N PRO A 11 13.38 -17.17 -17.40
CA PRO A 11 14.50 -17.20 -16.48
C PRO A 11 14.98 -15.77 -16.15
N HIS A 12 15.68 -15.64 -15.03
CA HIS A 12 16.31 -14.38 -14.60
C HIS A 12 17.29 -13.81 -15.62
N SER A 13 17.96 -14.68 -16.38
CA SER A 13 18.98 -14.34 -17.38
C SER A 13 18.41 -13.84 -18.71
N HIS A 14 17.11 -14.00 -18.96
CA HIS A 14 16.48 -13.51 -20.18
C HIS A 14 16.60 -11.98 -20.27
N ARG A 15 17.00 -11.45 -21.43
CA ARG A 15 17.30 -10.03 -21.62
C ARG A 15 16.29 -9.34 -22.52
N LEU A 16 15.91 -8.14 -22.12
CA LEU A 16 15.18 -7.20 -22.95
C LEU A 16 16.17 -6.21 -23.58
N PRO A 17 15.95 -5.79 -24.84
CA PRO A 17 16.74 -4.74 -25.45
C PRO A 17 16.73 -3.45 -24.63
N VAL A 18 17.81 -2.69 -24.69
CA VAL A 18 17.93 -1.40 -23.99
C VAL A 18 16.85 -0.41 -24.46
N SER A 19 16.45 -0.47 -25.73
CA SER A 19 15.36 0.33 -26.32
C SER A 19 13.96 -0.07 -25.84
N HIS A 20 13.81 -1.17 -25.10
CA HIS A 20 12.52 -1.65 -24.65
C HIS A 20 11.85 -0.63 -23.71
N ARG A 21 10.57 -0.34 -23.95
CA ARG A 21 9.81 0.71 -23.24
C ARG A 21 9.85 0.58 -21.72
N GLU A 22 9.69 -0.64 -21.20
CA GLU A 22 9.73 -0.89 -19.74
C GLU A 22 11.12 -0.59 -19.15
N VAL A 23 12.19 -0.91 -19.88
CA VAL A 23 13.57 -0.64 -19.45
C VAL A 23 13.78 0.88 -19.41
N GLN A 24 13.50 1.57 -20.52
CA GLN A 24 13.60 3.03 -20.59
C GLN A 24 12.75 3.73 -19.52
N ARG A 25 11.49 3.31 -19.35
CA ARG A 25 10.56 3.90 -18.38
C ARG A 25 11.03 3.73 -16.94
N THR A 26 11.58 2.56 -16.58
CA THR A 26 11.99 2.27 -15.21
C THR A 26 13.31 2.96 -14.88
N PHE A 27 14.32 2.81 -15.74
CA PHE A 27 15.67 3.30 -15.45
C PHE A 27 15.78 4.83 -15.48
N THR A 28 14.99 5.51 -16.32
CA THR A 28 14.97 6.99 -16.38
C THR A 28 14.44 7.63 -15.09
N LYS A 29 13.67 6.89 -14.28
CA LYS A 29 13.06 7.39 -13.03
C LYS A 29 13.88 7.13 -11.79
N LEU A 30 14.89 6.27 -11.87
CA LEU A 30 15.73 5.95 -10.73
C LEU A 30 16.66 7.11 -10.40
N SER A 31 16.90 7.29 -9.10
CA SER A 31 17.91 8.26 -8.64
C SER A 31 19.32 7.79 -9.05
N ARG A 32 20.27 8.73 -9.12
CA ARG A 32 21.68 8.39 -9.35
C ARG A 32 22.20 7.38 -8.33
N GLN A 33 21.86 7.56 -7.06
CA GLN A 33 22.29 6.67 -5.98
C GLN A 33 21.71 5.26 -6.16
N SER A 34 20.43 5.16 -6.52
CA SER A 34 19.74 3.90 -6.77
C SER A 34 20.36 3.15 -7.95
N LEU A 35 20.69 3.85 -9.05
CA LEU A 35 21.37 3.27 -10.21
C LEU A 35 22.74 2.68 -9.84
N VAL A 36 23.57 3.43 -9.12
CA VAL A 36 24.89 2.96 -8.70
C VAL A 36 24.78 1.77 -7.74
N ALA A 37 23.87 1.83 -6.76
CA ALA A 37 23.66 0.75 -5.81
C ALA A 37 23.18 -0.54 -6.50
N LEU A 38 22.28 -0.42 -7.48
CA LEU A 38 21.81 -1.55 -8.29
C LEU A 38 22.93 -2.15 -9.13
N ALA A 39 23.74 -1.34 -9.81
CA ALA A 39 24.89 -1.81 -10.58
C ALA A 39 25.86 -2.62 -9.70
N GLN A 40 26.21 -2.11 -8.51
CA GLN A 40 27.04 -2.84 -7.55
C GLN A 40 26.38 -4.15 -7.07
N GLN A 41 25.06 -4.16 -6.85
CA GLN A 41 24.32 -5.37 -6.50
C GLN A 41 24.36 -6.42 -7.62
N TRP A 42 24.20 -6.01 -8.87
CA TRP A 42 24.22 -6.91 -10.04
C TRP A 42 25.61 -7.51 -10.28
N LEU A 43 26.68 -6.77 -9.99
CA LEU A 43 28.06 -7.25 -10.10
C LEU A 43 28.47 -8.21 -8.96
N SER A 44 27.65 -8.37 -7.93
CA SER A 44 27.93 -9.29 -6.82
C SER A 44 27.98 -10.75 -7.30
N LYS A 45 28.85 -11.56 -6.69
CA LYS A 45 29.11 -12.96 -7.09
C LYS A 45 27.84 -13.80 -7.25
N LYS A 46 26.79 -13.53 -6.46
CA LYS A 46 25.52 -14.27 -6.46
C LYS A 46 24.65 -14.01 -7.70
N ASN A 47 24.88 -12.89 -8.38
CA ASN A 47 24.02 -12.40 -9.46
C ASN A 47 24.69 -12.45 -10.83
N ARG A 48 25.99 -12.82 -10.91
CA ARG A 48 26.79 -12.80 -12.14
C ARG A 48 26.18 -13.67 -13.25
N ASP A 49 25.62 -14.82 -12.89
CA ASP A 49 25.04 -15.79 -13.84
C ASP A 49 23.90 -15.22 -14.69
N PHE A 50 23.14 -14.26 -14.15
CA PHE A 50 21.98 -13.67 -14.81
C PHE A 50 22.03 -12.14 -14.96
N CYS A 51 23.13 -11.50 -14.53
CA CYS A 51 23.38 -10.07 -14.71
C CYS A 51 24.72 -9.79 -15.41
N LYS A 52 25.22 -10.72 -16.25
CA LYS A 52 26.53 -10.61 -16.92
C LYS A 52 26.67 -9.23 -17.64
N PRO A 53 27.63 -8.38 -17.27
CA PRO A 53 27.95 -7.18 -18.02
C PRO A 53 28.71 -7.54 -19.30
N TYR A 54 28.82 -6.59 -20.22
CA TYR A 54 29.75 -6.67 -21.34
C TYR A 54 31.16 -6.32 -20.85
N LEU A 55 32.12 -7.22 -21.07
CA LEU A 55 33.53 -7.05 -20.69
C LEU A 55 34.42 -7.05 -21.93
N LEU A 56 35.66 -6.59 -21.80
CA LEU A 56 36.62 -6.52 -22.90
C LEU A 56 36.83 -7.87 -23.60
N ASN A 57 36.80 -8.98 -22.84
CA ASN A 57 36.93 -10.33 -23.40
C ASN A 57 35.72 -10.78 -24.24
N ASP A 58 34.59 -10.07 -24.16
CA ASP A 58 33.40 -10.34 -24.96
C ASP A 58 33.44 -9.58 -26.30
N ALA A 59 34.42 -8.69 -26.54
CA ALA A 59 34.62 -8.00 -27.80
C ALA A 59 35.18 -8.94 -28.87
N ASN A 60 34.57 -8.94 -30.06
CA ASN A 60 35.09 -9.68 -31.20
C ASN A 60 36.08 -8.81 -31.99
N GLU A 61 37.01 -9.45 -32.70
CA GLU A 61 37.95 -8.77 -33.62
C GLU A 61 37.25 -7.93 -34.71
N ALA A 62 35.96 -8.17 -34.98
CA ALA A 62 35.14 -7.40 -35.93
C ALA A 62 34.52 -6.13 -35.32
N ASP A 63 34.54 -5.97 -33.99
CA ASP A 63 34.01 -4.81 -33.27
C ASP A 63 35.08 -3.71 -33.09
N GLU A 64 36.33 -3.96 -33.53
CA GLU A 64 37.47 -3.01 -33.44
C GLU A 64 37.43 -1.90 -34.52
N GLU A 65 36.52 -1.97 -35.50
CA GLU A 65 36.39 -0.97 -36.58
C GLU A 65 35.48 0.22 -36.24
N ASP A 66 34.71 0.15 -35.14
CA ASP A 66 33.82 1.24 -34.70
C ASP A 66 34.52 2.14 -33.65
N ASP A 67 35.28 3.14 -34.11
CA ASP A 67 35.96 4.18 -33.31
C ASP A 67 34.99 5.11 -32.50
N GLU A 68 33.71 4.77 -32.37
CA GLU A 68 32.66 5.59 -31.73
C GLU A 68 32.10 5.01 -30.41
N GLU A 69 32.76 4.04 -29.76
CA GLU A 69 32.31 3.55 -28.44
C GLU A 69 32.55 4.58 -27.31
N LEU A 70 31.46 5.13 -26.76
CA LEU A 70 31.49 6.18 -25.71
C LEU A 70 32.08 5.70 -24.36
N TYR A 71 32.08 4.39 -24.10
CA TYR A 71 32.51 3.80 -22.83
C TYR A 71 33.39 2.58 -23.05
N GLU A 72 34.65 2.65 -22.60
CA GLU A 72 35.56 1.52 -22.65
C GLU A 72 35.07 0.34 -21.76
N PRO A 73 34.97 -0.88 -22.32
CA PRO A 73 34.62 -2.08 -21.54
C PRO A 73 35.66 -2.42 -20.48
N ALA A 74 35.21 -2.77 -19.28
CA ALA A 74 36.11 -3.24 -18.21
C ALA A 74 36.69 -4.63 -18.53
N GLN A 75 37.89 -4.93 -18.04
CA GLN A 75 38.55 -6.23 -18.20
C GLN A 75 37.96 -7.30 -17.27
N SER A 76 37.45 -6.88 -16.10
CA SER A 76 36.95 -7.80 -15.07
C SER A 76 35.74 -7.26 -14.30
N TYR A 77 35.04 -8.14 -13.60
CA TYR A 77 33.94 -7.76 -12.70
C TYR A 77 34.44 -6.90 -11.54
N GLU A 78 35.64 -7.17 -11.04
CA GLU A 78 36.26 -6.49 -9.91
C GLU A 78 36.63 -5.06 -10.28
N GLU A 79 37.20 -4.86 -11.47
CA GLU A 79 37.46 -3.53 -12.03
C GLU A 79 36.15 -2.75 -12.20
N LEU A 80 35.13 -3.37 -12.79
CA LEU A 80 33.85 -2.70 -12.98
C LEU A 80 33.18 -2.33 -11.64
N GLN A 81 33.32 -3.16 -10.61
CA GLN A 81 32.87 -2.81 -9.25
C GLN A 81 33.59 -1.58 -8.71
N GLU A 82 34.89 -1.45 -8.95
CA GLU A 82 35.67 -0.29 -8.51
C GLU A 82 35.21 0.98 -9.23
N ILE A 83 34.99 0.91 -10.55
CA ILE A 83 34.45 2.03 -11.33
C ILE A 83 33.12 2.52 -10.74
N TYR A 84 32.19 1.62 -10.41
CA TYR A 84 30.93 2.02 -9.77
C TYR A 84 31.10 2.49 -8.32
N ARG A 85 32.16 2.12 -7.60
CA ARG A 85 32.49 2.71 -6.29
C ARG A 85 33.02 4.12 -6.43
N GLU A 86 33.90 4.37 -7.39
CA GLU A 86 34.39 5.70 -7.71
C GLU A 86 33.25 6.61 -8.20
N LEU A 87 32.34 6.10 -9.04
CA LEU A 87 31.14 6.83 -9.42
C LEU A 87 30.25 7.11 -8.21
N ALA A 88 30.21 6.25 -7.19
CA ALA A 88 29.44 6.54 -5.98
C ALA A 88 30.01 7.75 -5.21
N THR A 89 31.35 7.86 -5.10
CA THR A 89 32.03 8.91 -4.32
C THR A 89 32.17 10.22 -5.10
N ARG A 90 32.35 10.14 -6.42
CA ARG A 90 32.47 11.30 -7.30
C ARG A 90 31.14 12.02 -7.46
N LYS A 91 31.17 13.35 -7.55
CA LYS A 91 30.02 14.15 -7.99
C LYS A 91 29.84 13.99 -9.50
N GLY A 92 28.62 13.72 -9.95
CA GLY A 92 28.33 13.52 -11.37
C GLY A 92 26.82 13.53 -11.65
N GLY A 93 26.47 13.54 -12.93
CA GLY A 93 25.08 13.55 -13.38
C GLY A 93 24.40 12.20 -13.21
N ARG A 94 23.06 12.19 -13.15
CA ARG A 94 22.25 10.96 -13.26
C ARG A 94 22.38 10.35 -14.66
N ARG A 95 22.37 11.20 -15.69
CA ARG A 95 22.44 10.81 -17.11
C ARG A 95 23.72 10.03 -17.42
N GLU A 96 24.86 10.49 -16.91
CA GLU A 96 26.14 9.78 -17.03
C GLU A 96 26.09 8.32 -16.53
N VAL A 97 25.54 8.08 -15.33
CA VAL A 97 25.46 6.73 -14.77
C VAL A 97 24.44 5.89 -15.56
N LEU A 98 23.33 6.49 -15.97
CA LEU A 98 22.31 5.82 -16.76
C LEU A 98 22.86 5.36 -18.11
N ASP A 99 23.53 6.25 -18.82
CA ASP A 99 24.05 6.00 -20.16
C ASP A 99 25.21 4.99 -20.06
N ARG A 100 26.08 5.10 -19.05
CA ARG A 100 27.07 4.04 -18.77
C ARG A 100 26.44 2.66 -18.55
N ILE A 101 25.37 2.56 -17.78
CA ILE A 101 24.67 1.28 -17.53
C ILE A 101 24.07 0.74 -18.83
N LEU A 102 23.34 1.58 -19.57
CA LEU A 102 22.51 1.14 -20.69
C LEU A 102 23.26 1.05 -22.03
N GLU A 103 24.20 1.94 -22.29
CA GLU A 103 24.95 2.05 -23.55
C GLU A 103 26.37 1.48 -23.43
N GLY A 104 26.90 1.36 -22.21
CA GLY A 104 28.19 0.71 -21.93
C GLY A 104 28.03 -0.70 -21.37
N ASP A 105 27.99 -0.80 -20.05
CA ASP A 105 28.23 -2.05 -19.32
C ASP A 105 27.14 -3.13 -19.54
N TRP A 106 25.90 -2.75 -19.88
CA TRP A 106 24.80 -3.67 -20.23
C TRP A 106 24.18 -3.35 -21.61
N ARG A 107 25.00 -2.87 -22.55
CA ARG A 107 24.61 -2.55 -23.94
C ARG A 107 23.92 -3.68 -24.70
N THR A 108 24.23 -4.95 -24.34
CA THR A 108 23.60 -6.15 -24.93
C THR A 108 22.18 -6.43 -24.42
N GLY A 109 21.70 -5.65 -23.46
CA GLY A 109 20.35 -5.75 -22.91
C GLY A 109 20.31 -5.98 -21.41
N ILE A 110 19.17 -5.62 -20.83
CA ILE A 110 18.90 -5.68 -19.39
C ILE A 110 18.14 -6.97 -19.07
N SER A 111 18.65 -7.74 -18.12
CA SER A 111 18.01 -8.99 -17.74
C SER A 111 16.70 -8.79 -16.97
N MET A 112 15.83 -9.80 -16.97
CA MET A 112 14.56 -9.74 -16.24
C MET A 112 14.76 -9.58 -14.74
N TYR A 113 15.86 -10.11 -14.18
CA TYR A 113 16.23 -9.86 -12.79
C TYR A 113 16.63 -8.40 -12.57
N GLN A 114 17.43 -7.82 -13.47
CA GLN A 114 17.84 -6.42 -13.38
C GLN A 114 16.63 -5.48 -13.47
N LEU A 115 15.74 -5.70 -14.43
CA LEU A 115 14.49 -4.94 -14.54
C LEU A 115 13.63 -5.08 -13.28
N ALA A 116 13.46 -6.31 -12.77
CA ALA A 116 12.66 -6.56 -11.58
C ALA A 116 13.22 -5.89 -10.32
N THR A 117 14.54 -5.92 -10.13
CA THR A 117 15.18 -5.25 -9.00
C THR A 117 15.17 -3.73 -9.13
N ALA A 118 15.29 -3.20 -10.36
CA ALA A 118 15.14 -1.78 -10.65
C ALA A 118 13.71 -1.26 -10.35
N GLU A 119 12.68 -2.00 -10.74
CA GLU A 119 11.28 -1.63 -10.43
C GLU A 119 10.99 -1.68 -8.92
N ILE A 120 11.47 -2.71 -8.22
CA ILE A 120 11.32 -2.81 -6.77
C ILE A 120 12.06 -1.67 -6.08
N GLN A 121 13.27 -1.31 -6.53
CA GLN A 121 13.99 -0.16 -5.98
C GLN A 121 13.20 1.14 -6.20
N TYR A 122 12.66 1.36 -7.40
CA TYR A 122 11.82 2.53 -7.67
C TYR A 122 10.60 2.59 -6.75
N LEU A 123 9.95 1.44 -6.50
CA LEU A 123 8.83 1.34 -5.58
C LEU A 123 9.22 1.71 -4.14
N LEU A 124 10.39 1.27 -3.68
CA LEU A 124 10.88 1.59 -2.32
C LEU A 124 11.28 3.06 -2.19
N ASP A 125 11.86 3.65 -3.23
CA ASP A 125 12.23 5.06 -3.27
C ASP A 125 10.98 5.98 -3.32
N HIS A 126 9.87 5.48 -3.87
CA HIS A 126 8.63 6.23 -4.08
C HIS A 126 7.42 5.47 -3.54
N PRO A 127 7.20 5.43 -2.22
CA PRO A 127 6.15 4.62 -1.60
C PRO A 127 4.73 4.96 -2.08
N ASN A 128 4.50 6.19 -2.57
CA ASN A 128 3.22 6.67 -3.10
C ASN A 128 3.05 6.49 -4.63
N ALA A 129 3.99 5.82 -5.31
CA ALA A 129 3.96 5.69 -6.78
C ALA A 129 2.80 4.82 -7.29
N LEU A 130 2.44 3.80 -6.50
CA LEU A 130 1.44 2.79 -6.85
C LEU A 130 0.20 2.91 -5.97
N ARG A 131 -0.95 2.47 -6.51
CA ARG A 131 -2.19 2.36 -5.75
C ARG A 131 -2.39 0.92 -5.30
N TRP A 132 -2.41 0.73 -3.99
CA TRP A 132 -2.51 -0.57 -3.37
C TRP A 132 -3.92 -0.90 -2.91
N THR A 133 -4.25 -2.19 -2.94
CA THR A 133 -5.46 -2.74 -2.32
C THR A 133 -5.08 -3.81 -1.31
N ALA A 134 -5.59 -3.71 -0.08
CA ALA A 134 -5.40 -4.75 0.92
C ALA A 134 -6.48 -5.83 0.81
N LYS A 135 -6.09 -7.07 1.05
CA LYS A 135 -7.00 -8.21 1.17
C LYS A 135 -6.55 -9.12 2.31
N ARG A 136 -7.48 -9.79 2.98
CA ARG A 136 -7.18 -10.70 4.10
C ARG A 136 -7.16 -12.14 3.60
N LEU A 137 -6.10 -12.86 3.95
CA LEU A 137 -5.98 -14.29 3.74
C LEU A 137 -6.69 -15.00 4.90
N THR A 138 -7.67 -15.82 4.59
CA THR A 138 -8.47 -16.57 5.58
C THR A 138 -8.49 -18.05 5.22
N LYS A 139 -8.49 -18.92 6.24
CA LYS A 139 -8.66 -20.36 6.04
C LYS A 139 -10.13 -20.64 5.74
N ILE A 140 -10.40 -21.47 4.74
CA ILE A 140 -11.76 -21.92 4.44
C ILE A 140 -12.13 -22.97 5.49
N PRO A 141 -13.21 -22.76 6.28
CA PRO A 141 -13.66 -23.74 7.26
C PRO A 141 -14.01 -25.08 6.60
N ASN A 142 -13.54 -26.19 7.16
CA ASN A 142 -13.90 -27.52 6.67
C ASN A 142 -15.03 -28.08 7.56
N ALA A 143 -16.23 -28.22 7.00
CA ALA A 143 -17.40 -28.73 7.71
C ALA A 143 -17.20 -30.12 8.34
N ARG A 144 -16.25 -30.93 7.83
CA ARG A 144 -15.92 -32.25 8.39
C ARG A 144 -14.93 -32.23 9.56
N SER A 145 -14.21 -31.13 9.79
CA SER A 145 -13.19 -31.00 10.84
C SER A 145 -13.66 -30.20 12.06
N ALA A 146 -14.85 -29.59 12.00
CA ALA A 146 -15.41 -28.81 13.11
C ALA A 146 -15.67 -29.62 14.39
N ILE A 147 -15.67 -30.96 14.31
CA ILE A 147 -16.00 -31.86 15.42
C ILE A 147 -14.75 -32.25 16.26
N THR A 148 -13.52 -32.05 15.73
CA THR A 148 -12.28 -32.42 16.43
C THR A 148 -11.51 -31.25 17.04
N ASP A 149 -11.85 -30.00 16.69
CA ASP A 149 -11.17 -28.79 17.17
C ASP A 149 -11.68 -28.35 18.57
N MET A 150 -11.84 -29.31 19.49
CA MET A 150 -12.11 -29.08 20.92
C MET A 150 -10.83 -29.12 21.77
N GLU A 151 -9.65 -29.11 21.14
CA GLU A 151 -8.39 -28.90 21.85
C GLU A 151 -8.18 -27.39 22.06
N VAL A 152 -7.93 -27.00 23.31
CA VAL A 152 -7.51 -25.64 23.71
C VAL A 152 -6.04 -25.44 23.30
N THR A 153 -5.76 -25.63 22.02
CA THR A 153 -4.58 -25.11 21.33
C THR A 153 -5.05 -23.86 20.60
N ASN A 154 -4.24 -22.80 20.58
CA ASN A 154 -4.49 -21.57 19.83
C ASN A 154 -4.46 -21.84 18.29
N ASP A 155 -5.35 -22.70 17.82
CA ASP A 155 -5.47 -23.15 16.43
C ASP A 155 -6.54 -22.39 15.64
N SER A 156 -7.15 -21.39 16.27
CA SER A 156 -7.91 -20.35 15.57
C SER A 156 -6.97 -19.62 14.60
N ASP A 157 -7.22 -19.79 13.31
CA ASP A 157 -6.65 -18.97 12.24
C ASP A 157 -5.12 -18.98 12.07
N HIS A 158 -4.46 -20.14 12.13
CA HIS A 158 -3.05 -20.21 11.72
C HIS A 158 -2.90 -19.77 10.26
N LEU A 159 -2.25 -18.61 10.07
CA LEU A 159 -1.79 -18.17 8.77
C LEU A 159 -0.85 -19.21 8.15
N PRO A 160 -0.86 -19.38 6.83
CA PRO A 160 0.02 -20.35 6.19
C PRO A 160 1.47 -19.97 6.45
N ARG A 161 2.30 -20.95 6.85
CA ARG A 161 3.73 -20.75 6.98
C ARG A 161 4.31 -20.34 5.62
N PHE A 162 4.85 -19.13 5.56
CA PHE A 162 5.38 -18.56 4.33
C PHE A 162 6.82 -19.04 4.07
N GLN A 163 6.97 -20.06 3.23
CA GLN A 163 8.27 -20.47 2.69
C GLN A 163 8.34 -20.07 1.21
N ALA A 164 9.17 -19.07 0.90
CA ALA A 164 9.23 -18.46 -0.44
C ALA A 164 9.41 -19.50 -1.56
N GLN A 165 10.36 -20.43 -1.43
CA GLN A 165 10.66 -21.42 -2.48
C GLN A 165 9.47 -22.35 -2.78
N THR A 166 8.83 -22.91 -1.75
CA THR A 166 7.66 -23.80 -1.89
C THR A 166 6.44 -23.05 -2.40
N PHE A 167 6.23 -21.82 -1.91
CA PHE A 167 5.17 -20.96 -2.41
C PHE A 167 5.36 -20.65 -3.90
N MET A 168 6.59 -20.30 -4.31
CA MET A 168 6.90 -19.99 -5.70
C MET A 168 6.72 -21.18 -6.63
N SER A 169 7.12 -22.40 -6.22
CA SER A 169 6.91 -23.59 -7.05
C SER A 169 5.43 -23.94 -7.21
N ASN A 170 4.64 -23.81 -6.15
CA ASN A 170 3.20 -23.99 -6.21
C ASN A 170 2.51 -22.91 -7.07
N LEU A 171 2.89 -21.65 -6.90
CA LEU A 171 2.33 -20.54 -7.67
C LEU A 171 2.64 -20.68 -9.17
N ALA A 172 3.89 -21.03 -9.50
CA ALA A 172 4.28 -21.34 -10.87
C ALA A 172 3.43 -22.48 -11.45
N ARG A 173 3.26 -23.60 -10.72
CA ARG A 173 2.45 -24.74 -11.18
C ARG A 173 1.00 -24.34 -11.50
N GLU A 174 0.40 -23.45 -10.72
CA GLU A 174 -0.97 -22.97 -10.96
C GLU A 174 -1.07 -22.01 -12.15
N LEU A 175 -0.04 -21.20 -12.41
CA LEU A 175 -0.08 -20.14 -13.43
C LEU A 175 0.51 -20.54 -14.78
N THR A 176 1.48 -21.46 -14.81
CA THR A 176 2.15 -21.94 -16.02
C THR A 176 1.18 -22.41 -17.13
N PRO A 177 0.05 -23.09 -16.84
CA PRO A 177 -0.91 -23.46 -17.87
C PRO A 177 -1.64 -22.27 -18.52
N LEU A 178 -1.67 -21.12 -17.84
CA LEU A 178 -2.45 -19.94 -18.23
C LEU A 178 -1.57 -18.86 -18.87
N MET A 179 -0.34 -18.72 -18.39
CA MET A 179 0.54 -17.62 -18.78
C MET A 179 2.02 -17.98 -18.61
N LYS A 180 2.85 -17.35 -19.44
CA LYS A 180 4.30 -17.34 -19.25
C LYS A 180 4.71 -16.07 -18.52
N ALA A 181 5.41 -16.24 -17.40
CA ALA A 181 5.76 -15.15 -16.51
C ALA A 181 7.17 -15.29 -15.93
N HIS A 182 7.75 -14.14 -15.59
CA HIS A 182 8.94 -14.01 -14.76
C HIS A 182 8.52 -13.62 -13.34
N TYR A 183 9.04 -14.34 -12.35
CA TYR A 183 8.74 -14.09 -10.95
C TYR A 183 9.99 -13.67 -10.19
N LEU A 184 9.87 -12.64 -9.34
CA LEU A 184 10.91 -12.29 -8.37
C LEU A 184 10.27 -12.12 -7.01
N ILE A 185 10.73 -12.90 -6.03
CA ILE A 185 10.35 -12.78 -4.62
C ILE A 185 11.56 -12.31 -3.82
N THR A 186 11.39 -11.24 -3.05
CA THR A 186 12.47 -10.68 -2.22
C THR A 186 11.95 -10.19 -0.88
N ARG A 187 12.77 -10.36 0.16
CA ARG A 187 12.49 -9.83 1.49
C ARG A 187 13.22 -8.50 1.66
N ILE A 188 12.47 -7.47 2.02
CA ILE A 188 13.02 -6.15 2.26
C ILE A 188 13.62 -6.10 3.67
N LYS A 189 14.79 -5.48 3.80
CA LYS A 189 15.50 -5.37 5.09
C LYS A 189 15.06 -4.15 5.90
N THR A 190 14.75 -3.05 5.23
CA THR A 190 14.39 -1.76 5.85
C THR A 190 13.00 -1.80 6.48
N SER A 191 12.08 -2.60 5.93
CA SER A 191 10.75 -2.84 6.47
C SER A 191 10.46 -4.34 6.45
N PRO A 192 9.84 -4.91 7.50
CA PRO A 192 9.61 -6.35 7.63
C PRO A 192 8.50 -6.83 6.69
N MET A 193 8.76 -6.79 5.38
CA MET A 193 7.84 -7.22 4.34
C MET A 193 8.54 -8.06 3.26
N THR A 194 7.76 -8.89 2.58
CA THR A 194 8.19 -9.65 1.40
C THR A 194 7.42 -9.14 0.18
N ILE A 195 8.14 -8.85 -0.90
CA ILE A 195 7.58 -8.37 -2.16
C ILE A 195 7.71 -9.48 -3.20
N LEU A 196 6.61 -9.77 -3.89
CA LEU A 196 6.57 -10.56 -5.12
C LEU A 196 6.27 -9.63 -6.28
N ARG A 197 7.14 -9.66 -7.29
CA ARG A 197 6.85 -9.15 -8.62
C ARG A 197 6.49 -10.32 -9.52
N VAL A 198 5.36 -10.21 -10.21
CA VAL A 198 4.98 -11.11 -11.31
C VAL A 198 4.93 -10.29 -12.58
N TYR A 199 5.82 -10.58 -13.52
CA TYR A 199 5.85 -9.94 -14.84
C TYR A 199 5.41 -10.96 -15.89
N ILE A 200 4.38 -10.62 -16.63
CA ILE A 200 3.60 -11.57 -17.42
C ILE A 200 3.68 -11.17 -18.88
N HIS A 201 3.67 -12.18 -19.75
CA HIS A 201 3.66 -12.02 -21.18
C HIS A 201 2.37 -12.57 -21.79
N ASP A 202 1.92 -11.89 -22.85
CA ASP A 202 0.57 -11.99 -23.43
C ASP A 202 0.18 -13.38 -23.95
N SER A 203 1.14 -14.32 -24.12
CA SER A 203 0.81 -15.69 -24.52
C SER A 203 1.73 -16.74 -23.88
N PRO A 204 1.18 -17.88 -23.41
CA PRO A 204 1.96 -19.03 -22.96
C PRO A 204 2.78 -19.68 -24.09
N TYR A 205 2.46 -19.36 -25.35
CA TYR A 205 3.14 -19.87 -26.54
C TYR A 205 4.16 -18.91 -27.13
N SER A 206 4.33 -17.71 -26.55
CA SER A 206 5.32 -16.75 -27.05
C SER A 206 6.75 -17.29 -26.89
N SER A 207 7.50 -17.22 -27.98
CA SER A 207 8.94 -17.53 -27.99
C SER A 207 9.73 -16.44 -27.28
N GLU A 208 10.93 -16.74 -26.81
CA GLU A 208 11.79 -15.73 -26.18
C GLU A 208 12.14 -14.57 -27.11
N GLY A 209 12.17 -14.80 -28.43
CA GLY A 209 12.39 -13.74 -29.42
C GLY A 209 11.24 -12.73 -29.53
N SER A 210 10.00 -13.16 -29.27
CA SER A 210 8.84 -12.25 -29.24
C SER A 210 8.93 -11.23 -28.09
N LEU A 211 9.62 -11.60 -26.99
CA LEU A 211 9.81 -10.76 -25.80
C LEU A 211 10.65 -9.51 -26.10
N ALA A 212 11.56 -9.58 -27.06
CA ALA A 212 12.44 -8.47 -27.44
C ALA A 212 11.75 -7.45 -28.37
N VAL A 213 10.71 -7.86 -29.10
CA VAL A 213 10.09 -7.07 -30.18
C VAL A 213 8.79 -6.39 -29.75
N ASP A 214 8.16 -6.84 -28.64
CA ASP A 214 6.87 -6.36 -28.09
C ASP A 214 6.92 -4.94 -27.47
N SER A 215 7.46 -3.98 -28.22
CA SER A 215 7.53 -2.55 -27.95
C SER A 215 6.23 -1.80 -28.28
N ASN A 216 5.36 -2.38 -29.13
CA ASN A 216 4.19 -1.70 -29.70
C ASN A 216 2.83 -1.97 -29.02
N ASN A 217 2.72 -2.89 -28.06
CA ASN A 217 1.45 -3.11 -27.35
C ASN A 217 1.35 -2.12 -26.16
N THR A 218 0.59 -1.05 -26.34
CA THR A 218 0.79 0.19 -25.56
C THR A 218 0.06 0.28 -24.23
N ASP A 219 -0.89 -0.60 -23.89
CA ASP A 219 -1.94 -0.16 -22.92
C ASP A 219 -2.15 -1.02 -21.66
N SER A 220 -1.46 -2.15 -21.49
CA SER A 220 -1.62 -3.01 -20.30
C SER A 220 -0.39 -2.99 -19.39
N ALA A 221 -0.62 -2.97 -18.06
CA ALA A 221 0.44 -3.24 -17.09
C ALA A 221 0.87 -4.71 -17.22
N LYS A 222 2.13 -4.93 -17.62
CA LYS A 222 2.71 -6.28 -17.73
C LYS A 222 3.19 -6.83 -16.37
N ALA A 223 3.29 -5.99 -15.33
CA ALA A 223 3.69 -6.41 -13.99
C ALA A 223 2.62 -6.17 -12.92
N VAL A 224 2.58 -7.08 -11.96
CA VAL A 224 1.76 -7.01 -10.75
C VAL A 224 2.65 -7.23 -9.52
N PHE A 225 2.44 -6.41 -8.50
CA PHE A 225 3.13 -6.53 -7.22
C PHE A 225 2.21 -7.07 -6.14
N PHE A 226 2.75 -7.96 -5.32
CA PHE A 226 2.12 -8.43 -4.09
C PHE A 226 3.08 -8.25 -2.92
N VAL A 227 2.56 -7.78 -1.79
CA VAL A 227 3.35 -7.54 -0.57
C VAL A 227 2.73 -8.28 0.60
N TRP A 228 3.56 -9.01 1.33
CA TRP A 228 3.22 -9.65 2.61
C TRP A 228 4.00 -8.99 3.74
N PRO A 229 3.34 -8.26 4.64
CA PRO A 229 3.95 -7.86 5.91
C PRO A 229 4.20 -9.11 6.78
N ASN A 230 5.33 -9.15 7.48
CA ASN A 230 5.66 -10.29 8.33
C ASN A 230 4.66 -10.40 9.49
N GLY A 231 4.08 -11.58 9.71
CA GLY A 231 3.15 -11.81 10.81
C GLY A 231 1.77 -11.15 10.66
N SER A 232 1.40 -10.74 9.44
CA SER A 232 0.10 -10.16 9.13
C SER A 232 -0.73 -11.12 8.26
N PRO A 233 -2.06 -11.19 8.44
CA PRO A 233 -2.95 -11.95 7.58
C PRO A 233 -3.25 -11.24 6.25
N PHE A 234 -2.72 -10.04 6.06
CA PHE A 234 -3.05 -9.20 4.91
C PHE A 234 -2.04 -9.36 3.78
N VAL A 235 -2.56 -9.32 2.55
CA VAL A 235 -1.79 -9.28 1.30
C VAL A 235 -2.14 -7.99 0.59
N TYR A 236 -1.15 -7.19 0.25
CA TYR A 236 -1.34 -5.98 -0.54
C TYR A 236 -1.11 -6.31 -2.00
N SER A 237 -1.98 -5.85 -2.88
CA SER A 237 -1.82 -6.02 -4.32
C SER A 237 -1.85 -4.68 -5.04
N SER A 238 -0.99 -4.52 -6.03
CA SER A 238 -0.98 -3.37 -6.93
C SER A 238 -0.57 -3.78 -8.33
N LEU A 239 -1.11 -3.08 -9.32
CA LEU A 239 -0.58 -3.12 -10.68
C LEU A 239 0.65 -2.22 -10.80
N ALA A 240 1.59 -2.58 -11.66
CA ALA A 240 2.76 -1.75 -12.00
C ALA A 240 2.39 -0.58 -12.94
N THR A 241 1.23 0.03 -12.73
CA THR A 241 0.78 1.25 -13.41
C THR A 241 0.98 2.42 -12.49
N LEU A 242 1.60 3.50 -12.98
CA LEU A 242 1.75 4.71 -12.16
C LEU A 242 0.39 5.30 -11.82
N THR A 243 0.33 5.93 -10.65
CA THR A 243 -0.83 6.70 -10.24
C THR A 243 -1.23 7.73 -11.30
N GLY A 244 -2.49 7.66 -11.75
CA GLY A 244 -3.05 8.56 -12.78
C GLY A 244 -3.07 7.97 -14.19
N GLN A 245 -2.42 6.82 -14.42
CA GLN A 245 -2.58 6.09 -15.68
C GLN A 245 -3.89 5.30 -15.68
N VAL A 246 -4.59 5.32 -16.81
CA VAL A 246 -5.75 4.45 -17.01
C VAL A 246 -5.26 3.01 -17.08
N VAL A 247 -5.78 2.18 -16.19
CA VAL A 247 -5.49 0.76 -16.20
C VAL A 247 -6.39 0.11 -17.26
N GLY A 248 -5.82 -0.57 -18.25
CA GLY A 248 -6.58 -1.40 -19.19
C GLY A 248 -7.28 -2.58 -18.51
N ASP A 249 -8.32 -3.15 -19.13
CA ASP A 249 -9.03 -4.32 -18.59
C ASP A 249 -8.12 -5.55 -18.47
N ASP A 250 -7.20 -5.74 -19.42
CA ASP A 250 -6.25 -6.86 -19.42
C ASP A 250 -5.40 -6.87 -18.16
N GLY A 251 -4.87 -5.71 -17.74
CA GLY A 251 -4.07 -5.60 -16.52
C GLY A 251 -4.89 -5.94 -15.27
N ARG A 252 -6.18 -5.54 -15.21
CA ARG A 252 -7.06 -5.91 -14.09
C ARG A 252 -7.30 -7.42 -14.06
N HIS A 253 -7.67 -7.99 -15.21
CA HIS A 253 -7.92 -9.42 -15.34
C HIS A 253 -6.69 -10.23 -14.94
N LEU A 254 -5.51 -9.77 -15.37
CA LEU A 254 -4.21 -10.34 -15.03
C LEU A 254 -3.95 -10.39 -13.53
N ARG A 255 -4.10 -9.24 -12.85
CA ARG A 255 -4.00 -9.18 -11.39
C ARG A 255 -4.97 -10.16 -10.75
N ASP A 256 -6.21 -10.20 -11.23
CA ASP A 256 -7.25 -11.05 -10.63
C ASP A 256 -6.93 -12.55 -10.81
N ILE A 257 -6.36 -12.98 -11.95
CA ILE A 257 -5.85 -14.35 -12.16
C ILE A 257 -4.76 -14.70 -11.14
N VAL A 258 -3.71 -13.88 -11.05
CA VAL A 258 -2.61 -14.14 -10.09
C VAL A 258 -3.14 -14.12 -8.66
N GLN A 259 -4.04 -13.19 -8.36
CA GLN A 259 -4.64 -13.08 -7.05
C GLN A 259 -5.47 -14.32 -6.68
N GLN A 260 -6.18 -14.95 -7.62
CA GLN A 260 -6.90 -16.20 -7.40
C GLN A 260 -5.96 -17.41 -7.23
N ALA A 261 -4.76 -17.37 -7.81
CA ALA A 261 -3.75 -18.41 -7.67
C ALA A 261 -3.03 -18.37 -6.31
N ILE A 262 -2.89 -17.19 -5.70
CA ILE A 262 -2.18 -17.02 -4.41
C ILE A 262 -2.73 -17.92 -3.29
N PRO A 263 -4.04 -17.94 -2.99
CA PRO A 263 -4.58 -18.83 -1.95
C PRO A 263 -4.37 -20.30 -2.28
N LYS A 264 -4.45 -20.70 -3.56
CA LYS A 264 -4.18 -22.07 -4.01
C LYS A 264 -2.72 -22.45 -3.77
N ALA A 265 -1.78 -21.53 -4.03
CA ALA A 265 -0.35 -21.76 -3.80
C ALA A 265 0.01 -21.95 -2.31
N PHE A 266 -0.76 -21.34 -1.39
CA PHE A 266 -0.67 -21.58 0.05
C PHE A 266 -1.41 -22.81 0.54
N SER A 267 -2.40 -23.27 -0.22
CA SER A 267 -3.28 -24.36 0.19
C SER A 267 -2.56 -25.70 0.16
N ARG A 268 -2.92 -26.57 1.10
CA ARG A 268 -2.46 -27.96 1.22
C ARG A 268 -3.69 -28.86 1.39
N PRO A 269 -3.56 -30.19 1.23
CA PRO A 269 -4.62 -31.10 1.66
C PRO A 269 -5.05 -30.74 3.10
N SER A 270 -6.37 -30.71 3.35
CA SER A 270 -7.04 -30.26 4.60
C SER A 270 -6.90 -28.79 5.03
N ALA A 271 -6.04 -27.98 4.40
CA ALA A 271 -5.88 -26.56 4.71
C ALA A 271 -6.00 -25.70 3.44
N ARG A 272 -7.23 -25.27 3.13
CA ARG A 272 -7.51 -24.39 1.99
C ARG A 272 -7.65 -22.96 2.47
N TYR A 273 -7.16 -22.02 1.66
CA TYR A 273 -7.25 -20.59 1.94
C TYR A 273 -8.03 -19.87 0.87
N GLN A 274 -8.57 -18.71 1.23
CA GLN A 274 -9.19 -17.76 0.32
C GLN A 274 -8.73 -16.34 0.65
N MET A 275 -8.92 -15.45 -0.32
CA MET A 275 -8.60 -14.04 -0.16
C MET A 275 -9.88 -13.22 -0.16
N THR A 276 -10.09 -12.47 0.92
CA THR A 276 -11.29 -11.68 1.18
C THR A 276 -10.99 -10.19 1.08
N SER A 277 -11.92 -9.40 0.53
CA SER A 277 -11.73 -7.96 0.41
C SER A 277 -11.79 -7.28 1.77
N THR A 278 -10.92 -6.30 2.01
CA THR A 278 -10.99 -5.45 3.21
C THR A 278 -11.55 -4.05 2.91
N ASN A 279 -11.89 -3.76 1.64
CA ASN A 279 -12.36 -2.44 1.19
C ASN A 279 -11.41 -1.28 1.58
N PHE A 280 -10.12 -1.58 1.69
CA PHE A 280 -9.06 -0.63 2.00
C PHE A 280 -8.11 -0.47 0.82
N THR A 281 -8.10 0.74 0.24
CA THR A 281 -7.22 1.11 -0.86
C THR A 281 -6.53 2.45 -0.60
N THR A 282 -5.22 2.53 -0.80
CA THR A 282 -4.43 3.75 -0.57
C THR A 282 -3.21 3.74 -1.49
N LYS A 283 -2.56 4.89 -1.72
CA LYS A 283 -1.26 4.92 -2.38
C LYS A 283 -0.11 4.74 -1.40
N SER A 284 -0.32 5.01 -0.11
CA SER A 284 0.74 4.90 0.90
C SER A 284 0.89 3.46 1.39
N LEU A 285 2.07 2.87 1.13
CA LEU A 285 2.46 1.59 1.70
C LEU A 285 2.60 1.66 3.23
N ASP A 286 3.00 2.82 3.76
CA ASP A 286 3.12 3.03 5.21
C ASP A 286 1.74 3.06 5.87
N ALA A 287 0.75 3.72 5.25
CA ALA A 287 -0.64 3.65 5.71
C ALA A 287 -1.13 2.19 5.76
N LEU A 288 -0.83 1.40 4.73
CA LEU A 288 -1.15 -0.02 4.74
C LEU A 288 -0.49 -0.77 5.90
N LEU A 289 0.79 -0.52 6.19
CA LEU A 289 1.47 -1.15 7.32
C LEU A 289 0.88 -0.71 8.68
N THR A 290 0.46 0.55 8.83
CA THR A 290 -0.20 1.00 10.05
C THR A 290 -1.55 0.32 10.25
N TYR A 291 -2.41 0.33 9.22
CA TYR A 291 -3.80 -0.11 9.32
C TYR A 291 -3.99 -1.62 9.11
N ARG A 292 -3.07 -2.27 8.38
CA ARG A 292 -3.15 -3.69 7.94
C ARG A 292 -1.80 -4.42 8.06
N GLY A 293 -0.88 -3.91 8.88
CA GLY A 293 0.37 -4.59 9.20
C GLY A 293 0.31 -5.40 10.51
N PRO A 294 1.47 -5.89 10.97
CA PRO A 294 1.60 -6.67 12.19
C PRO A 294 1.65 -5.83 13.48
N GLY A 295 1.58 -4.50 13.35
CA GLY A 295 1.63 -3.58 14.48
C GLY A 295 0.35 -3.58 15.30
N LYS A 296 0.46 -3.07 16.54
CA LYS A 296 -0.66 -2.88 17.47
C LYS A 296 -1.68 -1.83 16.98
N SER A 297 -1.33 -1.06 15.96
CA SER A 297 -2.16 -0.01 15.37
C SER A 297 -3.30 -0.53 14.50
N ASN A 298 -3.32 -1.81 14.15
CA ASN A 298 -4.28 -2.38 13.20
C ASN A 298 -5.74 -2.36 13.69
N ALA A 299 -5.97 -2.39 15.00
CA ALA A 299 -7.29 -2.46 15.65
C ALA A 299 -7.54 -1.32 16.65
N ALA A 300 -6.61 -0.37 16.77
CA ALA A 300 -6.66 0.71 17.75
C ALA A 300 -6.24 2.04 17.13
N ALA A 301 -6.72 2.34 15.92
CA ALA A 301 -6.44 3.62 15.24
C ALA A 301 -7.33 4.76 15.77
N GLY A 302 -7.03 6.01 15.38
CA GLY A 302 -7.79 7.17 15.84
C GLY A 302 -7.60 7.46 17.32
N GLY A 303 -8.67 7.85 18.01
CA GLY A 303 -8.66 8.10 19.46
C GLY A 303 -8.28 6.89 20.31
N TRP A 304 -8.36 5.67 19.75
CA TRP A 304 -7.93 4.44 20.42
C TRP A 304 -6.41 4.25 20.43
N SER A 305 -5.64 5.12 19.77
CA SER A 305 -4.18 5.01 19.68
C SER A 305 -3.48 5.01 21.04
N ILE A 306 -4.14 5.54 22.08
CA ILE A 306 -3.67 5.52 23.47
C ILE A 306 -3.39 4.09 23.98
N PHE A 307 -4.08 3.09 23.43
CA PHE A 307 -3.91 1.69 23.82
C PHE A 307 -2.76 0.98 23.10
N GLN A 308 -2.14 1.61 22.09
CA GLN A 308 -1.04 1.01 21.34
C GLN A 308 0.26 0.97 22.18
N ASP A 309 0.56 2.06 22.90
CA ASP A 309 1.87 2.28 23.50
C ASP A 309 1.96 1.89 24.99
N HIS A 310 0.92 1.28 25.57
CA HIS A 310 0.81 0.98 27.01
C HIS A 310 1.13 2.18 27.92
N SER A 311 1.14 3.42 27.39
CA SER A 311 1.55 4.62 28.12
C SER A 311 0.65 4.92 29.32
N PHE A 312 -0.58 4.39 29.29
CA PHE A 312 -1.56 4.51 30.36
C PHE A 312 -1.42 3.43 31.45
N SER A 313 -0.91 2.25 31.11
CA SER A 313 -0.80 1.13 32.06
C SER A 313 0.64 1.02 32.56
N GLN A 314 0.90 1.57 33.74
CA GLN A 314 2.11 1.22 34.48
C GLN A 314 2.11 -0.29 34.74
N ASN A 315 3.29 -0.91 34.65
CA ASN A 315 3.42 -2.33 34.99
C ASN A 315 2.97 -2.49 36.45
N ALA A 316 2.12 -3.48 36.73
CA ALA A 316 1.56 -3.68 38.07
C ALA A 316 2.63 -3.91 39.17
N LEU A 317 3.89 -4.14 38.78
CA LEU A 317 5.04 -4.28 39.67
C LEU A 317 5.92 -3.01 39.77
N ASP A 318 5.59 -1.94 39.04
CA ASP A 318 6.31 -0.67 39.05
C ASP A 318 5.77 0.26 40.16
N PHE A 319 5.99 -0.13 41.41
CA PHE A 319 5.49 0.59 42.59
C PHE A 319 6.32 1.82 43.00
N ILE A 320 7.42 2.13 42.28
CA ILE A 320 8.45 3.07 42.78
C ILE A 320 8.23 4.51 42.29
N THR A 321 7.27 4.79 41.40
CA THR A 321 7.06 6.16 40.86
C THR A 321 5.72 6.83 41.17
N THR A 322 4.81 6.17 41.90
CA THR A 322 3.45 6.69 42.15
C THR A 322 3.34 7.63 43.36
N GLN A 323 4.22 8.64 43.44
CA GLN A 323 3.94 9.89 44.17
C GLN A 323 3.90 11.12 43.24
N LYS A 324 3.40 10.94 42.02
CA LYS A 324 2.71 11.97 41.22
C LYS A 324 1.43 11.28 40.72
N GLY A 325 0.23 11.48 41.27
CA GLY A 325 -0.37 12.75 41.66
C GLY A 325 -0.84 13.45 40.40
N ASP A 326 -2.15 13.40 40.13
CA ASP A 326 -2.88 14.11 39.07
C ASP A 326 -2.30 15.49 38.78
N GLY A 327 -1.40 15.56 37.80
CA GLY A 327 -0.68 16.76 37.43
C GLY A 327 -0.64 16.85 35.92
N HIS A 328 -1.50 17.70 35.36
CA HIS A 328 -1.38 18.25 34.02
C HIS A 328 0.08 18.59 33.69
N ASP A 329 0.77 17.75 32.91
CA ASP A 329 2.06 18.10 32.35
C ASP A 329 1.84 19.06 31.18
N LYS A 330 1.83 20.35 31.51
CA LYS A 330 2.21 21.41 30.58
C LYS A 330 3.65 21.14 30.17
N ALA A 331 3.85 20.72 28.93
CA ALA A 331 5.17 20.68 28.30
C ALA A 331 5.75 22.10 28.25
N ASN A 332 6.59 22.44 29.23
CA ASN A 332 7.42 23.64 29.19
C ASN A 332 8.78 23.21 28.63
N THR A 333 9.10 23.72 27.45
CA THR A 333 10.34 23.43 26.73
C THR A 333 11.48 24.22 27.38
N ASP A 334 12.27 23.58 28.25
CA ASP A 334 13.48 24.19 28.79
C ASP A 334 14.58 24.22 27.74
N LYS A 335 14.80 25.41 27.17
CA LYS A 335 16.02 25.77 26.46
C LYS A 335 17.13 25.99 27.49
N SER A 336 18.22 25.25 27.33
CA SER A 336 19.50 25.50 27.99
C SER A 336 20.08 26.84 27.55
N VAL A 337 20.32 27.76 28.50
CA VAL A 337 21.25 28.87 28.31
C VAL A 337 22.02 29.12 29.61
N LEU A 338 23.35 29.19 29.47
CA LEU A 338 24.34 29.54 30.49
C LEU A 338 23.98 30.82 31.25
N ASN A 339 24.12 30.77 32.58
CA ASN A 339 24.13 31.96 33.43
C ASN A 339 25.48 32.67 33.33
N SER A 340 25.49 33.86 32.71
CA SER A 340 26.43 34.93 33.02
C SER A 340 25.68 36.05 33.75
N THR A 341 26.23 36.44 34.89
CA THR A 341 25.78 37.47 35.81
C THR A 341 25.59 38.85 35.17
N THR A 342 24.50 39.55 35.48
CA THR A 342 24.46 41.00 35.82
C THR A 342 23.05 41.42 36.25
N LYS A 343 22.99 42.24 37.31
CA LYS A 343 21.77 42.84 37.87
C LYS A 343 21.29 44.01 37.00
N ALA A 344 19.97 44.19 36.86
CA ALA A 344 19.37 45.46 36.46
C ALA A 344 17.97 45.65 37.09
N GLY A 345 17.67 46.89 37.49
CA GLY A 345 16.59 47.30 38.39
C GLY A 345 15.16 47.42 37.79
N PRO A 346 14.25 48.11 38.51
CA PRO A 346 12.81 47.97 38.31
C PRO A 346 12.32 48.87 37.17
N GLY A 347 12.06 48.27 36.00
CA GLY A 347 11.45 48.93 34.85
C GLY A 347 10.27 48.12 34.33
N ARG A 348 9.08 48.75 34.32
CA ARG A 348 7.79 48.25 33.84
C ARG A 348 7.90 47.46 32.51
N PRO A 349 7.48 46.18 32.45
CA PRO A 349 7.56 45.42 31.21
C PRO A 349 6.47 45.84 30.22
N LYS A 350 6.90 46.32 29.05
CA LYS A 350 6.05 46.37 27.85
C LYS A 350 5.68 44.93 27.47
N ARG A 351 4.39 44.60 27.51
CA ARG A 351 3.88 43.32 26.98
C ARG A 351 3.99 43.34 25.45
N PRO A 352 4.64 42.37 24.81
CA PRO A 352 4.42 42.12 23.40
C PRO A 352 3.01 41.53 23.22
N LEU A 353 2.28 42.00 22.20
CA LEU A 353 1.04 41.40 21.74
C LEU A 353 1.39 40.05 21.08
N ASP A 354 1.39 38.97 21.85
CA ASP A 354 1.09 37.66 21.29
C ASP A 354 -0.43 37.48 21.34
N GLU A 355 -1.04 37.27 20.17
CA GLU A 355 -2.43 36.82 20.03
C GLU A 355 -2.61 35.53 20.82
N LYS A 356 -3.12 35.65 22.06
CA LYS A 356 -3.54 34.49 22.84
C LYS A 356 -4.66 33.82 22.06
N ALA A 357 -4.37 32.70 21.40
CA ALA A 357 -5.38 31.80 20.88
C ALA A 357 -6.49 31.65 21.93
N SER A 358 -7.73 31.98 21.54
CA SER A 358 -8.90 31.95 22.41
C SER A 358 -8.95 30.63 23.19
N SER A 359 -9.41 30.65 24.44
CA SER A 359 -9.60 29.43 25.25
C SER A 359 -10.39 28.36 24.50
N GLU A 360 -11.32 28.78 23.66
CA GLU A 360 -12.09 27.90 22.77
C GLU A 360 -11.24 27.20 21.71
N ALA A 361 -10.28 27.91 21.10
CA ALA A 361 -9.38 27.32 20.13
C ALA A 361 -8.47 26.26 20.76
N LYS A 362 -8.08 26.44 22.03
CA LYS A 362 -7.34 25.42 22.79
C LYS A 362 -8.21 24.19 23.07
N ARG A 363 -9.45 24.41 23.53
CA ARG A 363 -10.41 23.33 23.75
C ARG A 363 -10.68 22.51 22.47
N ARG A 364 -10.85 23.18 21.32
CA ARG A 364 -11.03 22.50 20.02
C ARG A 364 -9.84 21.62 19.64
N LYS A 365 -8.61 22.11 19.86
CA LYS A 365 -7.39 21.33 19.64
C LYS A 365 -7.28 20.12 20.57
N GLU A 366 -7.68 20.27 21.84
CA GLU A 366 -7.72 19.15 22.80
C GLU A 366 -8.76 18.10 22.39
N ILE A 367 -9.95 18.53 21.95
CA ILE A 367 -10.99 17.63 21.43
C ILE A 367 -10.49 16.89 20.18
N ALA A 368 -9.87 17.61 19.23
CA ALA A 368 -9.29 17.00 18.04
C ALA A 368 -8.20 15.98 18.42
N ALA A 369 -7.30 16.32 19.34
CA ALA A 369 -6.28 15.39 19.82
C ALA A 369 -6.88 14.15 20.50
N GLY A 370 -7.96 14.30 21.27
CA GLY A 370 -8.65 13.16 21.90
C GLY A 370 -9.38 12.27 20.89
N ARG A 371 -10.00 12.84 19.86
CA ARG A 371 -10.75 12.10 18.83
C ARG A 371 -9.85 11.37 17.83
N PHE A 372 -8.77 12.01 17.39
CA PHE A 372 -7.86 11.48 16.37
C PHE A 372 -6.61 10.80 16.95
N GLY A 373 -6.32 11.02 18.24
CA GLY A 373 -5.15 10.46 18.90
C GLY A 373 -3.84 10.88 18.23
N THR A 374 -2.96 9.91 17.98
CA THR A 374 -1.69 10.11 17.28
C THR A 374 -1.82 10.09 15.75
N SER A 375 -3.02 9.77 15.23
CA SER A 375 -3.28 9.70 13.79
C SER A 375 -3.76 11.03 13.19
N ALA A 376 -3.87 11.07 11.86
CA ALA A 376 -4.42 12.21 11.11
C ALA A 376 -3.62 13.51 11.33
N GLN A 377 -2.30 13.39 11.48
CA GLN A 377 -1.43 14.56 11.59
C GLN A 377 -1.00 15.00 10.19
N PRO A 378 -0.70 16.30 9.98
CA PRO A 378 -0.09 16.74 8.73
C PRO A 378 1.23 16.01 8.51
N ASN A 379 1.35 15.29 7.40
CA ASN A 379 2.56 14.56 6.99
C ASN A 379 2.96 13.35 7.86
N ASP A 380 2.01 12.66 8.50
CA ASP A 380 2.28 11.40 9.22
C ASP A 380 2.61 10.20 8.31
N GLY A 381 2.58 10.38 6.98
CA GLY A 381 2.79 9.31 5.99
C GLY A 381 1.60 8.35 5.86
N GLN A 382 0.53 8.55 6.62
CA GLN A 382 -0.67 7.70 6.67
C GLN A 382 -1.82 8.28 5.83
N GLY A 383 -1.47 9.11 4.84
CA GLY A 383 -2.41 9.78 3.95
C GLY A 383 -3.39 8.81 3.27
N LEU A 384 -4.67 9.12 3.42
CA LEU A 384 -5.77 8.45 2.72
C LEU A 384 -6.40 9.45 1.75
N GLU A 385 -6.38 9.15 0.46
CA GLU A 385 -6.76 10.13 -0.56
C GLU A 385 -8.26 10.19 -0.81
N ARG A 386 -8.97 9.09 -0.51
CA ARG A 386 -10.40 8.97 -0.74
C ARG A 386 -11.04 8.13 0.35
N PHE A 387 -12.14 8.63 0.89
CA PHE A 387 -12.98 7.93 1.85
C PHE A 387 -14.44 8.10 1.43
N GLU A 388 -15.16 6.99 1.30
CA GLU A 388 -16.54 6.97 0.82
C GLU A 388 -17.44 6.18 1.77
N VAL A 389 -18.53 6.80 2.19
CA VAL A 389 -19.48 6.21 3.12
C VAL A 389 -20.90 6.38 2.61
N ARG A 390 -21.70 5.33 2.77
CA ARG A 390 -23.15 5.39 2.63
C ARG A 390 -23.81 5.21 3.98
N ILE A 391 -24.79 6.05 4.31
CA ILE A 391 -25.53 5.95 5.57
C ILE A 391 -26.75 5.08 5.36
N ASP A 392 -26.91 4.07 6.21
CA ASP A 392 -28.08 3.19 6.29
C ASP A 392 -28.72 3.21 7.69
N ASP A 393 -28.39 4.21 8.50
CA ASP A 393 -29.08 4.42 9.77
C ASP A 393 -30.50 4.94 9.53
N PRO A 394 -31.51 4.44 10.26
CA PRO A 394 -32.85 5.02 10.23
C PRO A 394 -32.78 6.48 10.67
N PHE A 395 -33.51 7.34 9.97
CA PHE A 395 -33.59 8.75 10.33
C PHE A 395 -34.33 8.89 11.66
N PRO A 396 -33.81 9.69 12.61
CA PRO A 396 -34.48 9.89 13.89
C PRO A 396 -35.92 10.39 13.67
N GLN A 397 -36.91 9.66 14.16
CA GLN A 397 -38.26 10.18 14.23
C GLN A 397 -38.37 11.08 15.46
N ASP A 398 -38.70 12.36 15.26
CA ASP A 398 -39.05 13.24 16.36
C ASP A 398 -40.36 12.72 16.97
N ASN A 399 -40.29 12.12 18.17
CA ASN A 399 -41.43 11.69 18.97
C ASN A 399 -42.35 12.86 19.42
N ASN A 400 -42.26 14.02 18.77
CA ASN A 400 -42.98 15.23 19.15
C ASN A 400 -43.98 15.70 18.10
N THR A 401 -44.76 14.77 17.55
CA THR A 401 -46.01 15.10 16.85
C THR A 401 -47.14 14.15 17.22
N GLY A 402 -47.66 14.33 18.44
CA GLY A 402 -49.08 14.06 18.73
C GLY A 402 -50.00 15.11 18.08
N ALA A 403 -49.75 15.45 16.81
CA ALA A 403 -50.55 16.40 16.05
C ALA A 403 -50.91 15.74 14.72
N GLN A 404 -52.20 15.47 14.56
CA GLN A 404 -52.82 15.08 13.31
C GLN A 404 -52.26 15.90 12.14
N ALA A 405 -51.61 15.22 11.21
CA ALA A 405 -51.41 15.73 9.88
C ALA A 405 -52.03 14.72 8.93
N ASP A 406 -53.32 14.89 8.67
CA ASP A 406 -53.95 14.49 7.41
C ASP A 406 -53.21 15.22 6.28
N GLY A 407 -52.12 14.61 5.83
CA GLY A 407 -51.31 15.03 4.70
C GLY A 407 -51.32 13.90 3.69
N ASN A 408 -52.37 13.86 2.89
CA ASN A 408 -52.55 12.95 1.78
C ASN A 408 -51.38 13.08 0.77
N THR A 409 -50.24 12.43 1.00
CA THR A 409 -49.26 12.14 -0.05
C THR A 409 -49.61 10.79 -0.65
N SER A 410 -50.60 10.84 -1.53
CA SER A 410 -50.91 9.77 -2.47
C SER A 410 -49.63 9.33 -3.20
N VAL A 411 -49.28 8.06 -3.05
CA VAL A 411 -48.80 7.19 -4.12
C VAL A 411 -47.74 7.81 -5.04
N LEU A 412 -46.47 7.71 -4.64
CA LEU A 412 -45.36 7.56 -5.58
C LEU A 412 -44.98 6.08 -5.64
N GLU A 413 -45.95 5.23 -6.01
CA GLU A 413 -45.63 3.93 -6.57
C GLU A 413 -44.92 4.15 -7.92
N GLY A 414 -43.77 3.51 -8.09
CA GLY A 414 -43.19 3.30 -9.41
C GLY A 414 -42.33 4.43 -9.97
N GLN A 415 -41.32 4.89 -9.23
CA GLN A 415 -40.10 5.36 -9.89
C GLN A 415 -38.98 4.33 -9.69
N THR A 416 -39.10 3.23 -10.43
CA THR A 416 -37.93 2.55 -11.01
C THR A 416 -37.18 3.59 -11.85
N SER A 417 -36.37 4.41 -11.19
CA SER A 417 -35.60 5.45 -11.88
C SER A 417 -34.77 4.78 -12.99
N ASN A 418 -34.99 5.31 -14.18
CA ASN A 418 -34.60 4.75 -15.45
C ASN A 418 -33.15 4.24 -15.46
N GLN A 419 -33.03 2.99 -15.89
CA GLN A 419 -31.87 2.51 -16.63
C GLN A 419 -31.53 3.52 -17.74
N THR A 420 -30.47 4.30 -17.60
CA THR A 420 -29.58 4.72 -18.71
C THR A 420 -28.36 5.46 -18.18
N ARG A 421 -27.57 4.83 -17.32
CA ARG A 421 -26.11 5.03 -17.31
C ARG A 421 -25.50 3.65 -17.14
N ARG A 422 -25.06 3.04 -18.24
CA ARG A 422 -24.22 1.84 -18.24
C ARG A 422 -22.86 2.21 -17.64
N GLY A 423 -22.84 2.42 -16.34
CA GLY A 423 -21.66 2.46 -15.50
C GLY A 423 -21.63 1.19 -14.66
N ARG A 424 -20.43 0.72 -14.32
CA ARG A 424 -20.25 -0.39 -13.39
C ARG A 424 -20.97 -0.05 -12.05
N PRO A 425 -21.79 -0.96 -11.49
CA PRO A 425 -22.42 -0.75 -10.18
C PRO A 425 -21.40 -0.31 -9.13
N SER A 426 -21.74 0.68 -8.31
CA SER A 426 -20.87 1.09 -7.22
C SER A 426 -20.85 -0.01 -6.16
N LEU A 427 -19.69 -0.21 -5.53
CA LEU A 427 -19.58 -1.13 -4.39
C LEU A 427 -20.57 -0.73 -3.28
N LEU A 428 -20.90 0.55 -3.15
CA LEU A 428 -21.85 1.06 -2.16
C LEU A 428 -23.33 0.98 -2.57
N ASP A 429 -23.70 0.51 -3.75
CA ASP A 429 -25.13 0.45 -4.12
C ASP A 429 -25.88 -0.60 -3.29
N ARG A 430 -27.12 -0.35 -2.83
CA ARG A 430 -27.87 -1.31 -2.01
C ARG A 430 -28.02 -2.66 -2.73
N THR A 431 -27.70 -3.75 -2.05
CA THR A 431 -28.03 -5.11 -2.53
C THR A 431 -29.53 -5.40 -2.33
N ALA A 432 -30.01 -6.51 -2.89
CA ALA A 432 -31.37 -6.97 -2.58
C ALA A 432 -31.53 -7.27 -1.08
N GLU A 433 -30.51 -7.88 -0.47
CA GLU A 433 -30.46 -8.15 0.98
C GLU A 433 -30.52 -6.85 1.80
N ASP A 434 -29.75 -5.81 1.42
CA ASP A 434 -29.79 -4.51 2.09
C ASP A 434 -31.20 -3.89 2.02
N LEU A 435 -31.89 -4.03 0.89
CA LEU A 435 -33.24 -3.51 0.70
C LEU A 435 -34.28 -4.27 1.53
N GLU A 436 -34.14 -5.59 1.65
CA GLU A 436 -35.00 -6.42 2.52
C GLU A 436 -34.78 -6.08 4.00
N GLU A 437 -33.53 -5.91 4.44
CA GLU A 437 -33.23 -5.47 5.81
C GLU A 437 -33.83 -4.09 6.11
N ILE A 438 -33.68 -3.13 5.20
CA ILE A 438 -34.23 -1.77 5.37
C ILE A 438 -35.76 -1.78 5.40
N GLN A 439 -36.43 -2.67 4.65
CA GLN A 439 -37.89 -2.82 4.70
C GLN A 439 -38.38 -3.40 6.03
N ASN A 440 -37.54 -4.20 6.71
CA ASN A 440 -37.86 -4.78 8.00
C ASN A 440 -37.57 -3.84 9.18
N GLU A 441 -36.82 -2.75 8.97
CA GLU A 441 -36.51 -1.77 10.00
C GLU A 441 -37.65 -0.74 10.18
N GLU A 442 -37.97 -0.41 11.43
CA GLU A 442 -38.94 0.65 11.73
C GLU A 442 -38.30 2.03 11.49
N GLY A 443 -38.73 2.70 10.41
CA GLY A 443 -38.35 4.09 10.13
C GLY A 443 -37.92 4.32 8.69
N TRP A 444 -37.76 5.59 8.31
CA TRP A 444 -37.28 5.95 6.99
C TRP A 444 -35.75 5.94 6.97
N VAL A 445 -35.14 5.15 6.10
CA VAL A 445 -33.69 5.10 5.92
C VAL A 445 -33.26 5.98 4.73
N PRO A 446 -32.59 7.12 4.95
CA PRO A 446 -32.10 7.98 3.88
C PRO A 446 -31.06 7.26 3.03
N ASN A 447 -31.01 7.58 1.74
CA ASN A 447 -29.90 7.15 0.87
C ASN A 447 -28.90 8.29 0.71
N ILE A 448 -28.06 8.50 1.73
CA ILE A 448 -27.01 9.53 1.73
C ILE A 448 -25.66 8.89 1.47
N ARG A 449 -24.94 9.42 0.47
CA ARG A 449 -23.57 9.04 0.15
C ARG A 449 -22.65 10.24 0.32
N ILE A 450 -21.61 10.07 1.13
CA ILE A 450 -20.60 11.09 1.40
C ILE A 450 -19.28 10.60 0.81
N THR A 451 -18.62 11.45 0.02
CA THR A 451 -17.30 11.16 -0.55
C THR A 451 -16.34 12.28 -0.17
N PHE A 452 -15.29 11.92 0.56
CA PHE A 452 -14.17 12.79 0.85
C PHE A 452 -13.03 12.48 -0.10
N GLN A 453 -12.37 13.52 -0.61
CA GLN A 453 -11.19 13.40 -1.46
C GLN A 453 -10.15 14.46 -1.07
N GLY A 454 -8.89 14.06 -1.00
CA GLY A 454 -7.77 14.93 -0.65
C GLY A 454 -6.43 14.21 -0.74
N THR A 455 -5.37 14.81 -0.20
CA THR A 455 -4.08 14.13 0.00
C THR A 455 -4.10 13.28 1.27
N HIS A 456 -4.72 13.81 2.32
CA HIS A 456 -5.00 13.11 3.56
C HIS A 456 -6.36 13.55 4.12
N VAL A 457 -7.40 12.74 3.88
CA VAL A 457 -8.79 13.06 4.27
C VAL A 457 -8.90 13.34 5.77
N PHE A 458 -8.46 12.42 6.62
CA PHE A 458 -8.65 12.57 8.07
C PHE A 458 -7.83 13.70 8.69
N ALA A 459 -6.63 14.00 8.18
CA ALA A 459 -5.89 15.19 8.59
C ALA A 459 -6.65 16.48 8.24
N GLY A 460 -7.30 16.53 7.06
CA GLY A 460 -8.19 17.62 6.69
C GLY A 460 -9.40 17.74 7.62
N VAL A 461 -10.08 16.63 7.93
CA VAL A 461 -11.22 16.63 8.88
C VAL A 461 -10.77 17.11 10.26
N ARG A 462 -9.63 16.63 10.75
CA ARG A 462 -9.03 17.08 12.01
C ARG A 462 -8.79 18.59 12.00
N GLN A 463 -8.21 19.13 10.93
CA GLN A 463 -7.98 20.57 10.80
C GLN A 463 -9.31 21.36 10.86
N LEU A 464 -10.37 20.87 10.20
CA LEU A 464 -11.69 21.50 10.27
C LEU A 464 -12.29 21.51 11.68
N VAL A 465 -11.99 20.49 12.50
CA VAL A 465 -12.37 20.46 13.92
C VAL A 465 -11.55 21.48 14.73
N GLU A 466 -10.24 21.55 14.49
CA GLU A 466 -9.36 22.52 15.18
C GLU A 466 -9.74 23.97 14.86
N GLU A 467 -10.17 24.26 13.63
CA GLU A 467 -10.67 25.57 13.19
C GLU A 467 -12.09 25.87 13.71
N GLY A 468 -12.83 24.86 14.15
CA GLY A 468 -14.19 25.00 14.68
C GLY A 468 -15.29 25.03 13.61
N ILE A 469 -14.98 24.58 12.39
CA ILE A 469 -15.95 24.40 11.31
C ILE A 469 -16.79 23.13 11.57
N VAL A 470 -16.15 22.10 12.12
CA VAL A 470 -16.80 20.84 12.51
C VAL A 470 -16.80 20.71 14.04
N ASP A 471 -17.96 20.42 14.62
CA ASP A 471 -18.08 20.13 16.05
C ASP A 471 -17.53 18.73 16.38
N GLY A 472 -16.31 18.68 16.90
CA GLY A 472 -15.63 17.43 17.27
C GLY A 472 -16.29 16.65 18.41
N GLU A 473 -17.18 17.27 19.20
CA GLU A 473 -17.92 16.56 20.27
C GLU A 473 -19.06 15.73 19.67
N LYS A 474 -19.72 16.22 18.63
CA LYS A 474 -20.83 15.55 17.92
C LYS A 474 -20.39 14.73 16.71
N MET A 475 -19.13 14.88 16.29
CA MET A 475 -18.58 14.14 15.16
C MET A 475 -18.59 12.63 15.43
N PRO A 476 -19.14 11.80 14.52
CA PRO A 476 -19.20 10.35 14.71
C PRO A 476 -17.83 9.70 14.56
N GLY A 477 -17.65 8.53 15.20
CA GLY A 477 -16.38 7.81 15.24
C GLY A 477 -15.81 7.44 13.87
N TRP A 478 -16.67 7.06 12.92
CA TRP A 478 -16.26 6.69 11.56
C TRP A 478 -15.58 7.85 10.79
N MET A 479 -15.78 9.10 11.19
CA MET A 479 -15.08 10.27 10.60
C MET A 479 -13.65 10.46 11.12
N THR A 480 -13.22 9.71 12.14
CA THR A 480 -11.87 9.81 12.72
C THR A 480 -10.85 8.91 12.04
N GLY A 481 -11.29 8.00 11.17
CA GLY A 481 -10.42 7.00 10.53
C GLY A 481 -10.13 5.77 11.38
N GLU A 482 -10.77 5.61 12.56
CA GLU A 482 -10.58 4.48 13.47
C GLU A 482 -10.90 3.12 12.84
N ALA A 483 -11.86 3.08 11.91
CA ALA A 483 -12.31 1.83 11.29
C ALA A 483 -11.38 1.31 10.19
N ALA A 484 -10.34 2.06 9.81
CA ALA A 484 -9.32 1.59 8.88
C ALA A 484 -9.88 1.06 7.53
N VAL A 485 -10.97 1.65 7.03
CA VAL A 485 -11.59 1.34 5.73
C VAL A 485 -11.62 2.58 4.85
N THR A 486 -11.58 2.37 3.54
CA THR A 486 -11.73 3.48 2.57
C THR A 486 -13.13 3.58 1.99
N ILE A 487 -13.90 2.49 2.05
CA ILE A 487 -15.26 2.41 1.55
C ILE A 487 -16.07 1.57 2.54
N GLY A 488 -17.25 2.04 2.95
CA GLY A 488 -18.15 1.28 3.83
C GLY A 488 -19.57 1.83 3.94
N THR A 489 -20.44 1.08 4.60
CA THR A 489 -21.81 1.50 4.92
C THR A 489 -21.90 1.75 6.42
N VAL A 490 -22.59 2.80 6.86
CA VAL A 490 -22.80 3.07 8.29
C VAL A 490 -24.16 2.53 8.69
N LYS A 491 -24.16 1.64 9.67
CA LYS A 491 -25.35 1.04 10.29
C LYS A 491 -25.15 0.98 11.80
N GLU A 492 -26.15 1.41 12.55
CA GLU A 492 -26.14 1.64 13.99
C GLU A 492 -24.97 2.55 14.44
N GLY A 493 -24.67 3.59 13.65
CA GLY A 493 -23.57 4.52 13.92
C GLY A 493 -22.17 3.92 13.76
N ARG A 494 -22.05 2.67 13.29
CA ARG A 494 -20.77 1.99 13.02
C ARG A 494 -20.62 1.69 11.55
N ILE A 495 -19.39 1.80 11.05
CA ILE A 495 -19.10 1.42 9.67
C ILE A 495 -18.98 -0.10 9.56
N ARG A 496 -19.72 -0.66 8.60
CA ARG A 496 -19.67 -2.05 8.17
C ARG A 496 -19.05 -2.12 6.79
N SER A 497 -18.21 -3.13 6.59
CA SER A 497 -17.63 -3.43 5.28
C SER A 497 -18.56 -4.38 4.54
N LYS A 498 -19.07 -3.95 3.40
CA LYS A 498 -20.13 -4.64 2.63
C LYS A 498 -19.78 -6.06 2.14
N GLU A 499 -18.49 -6.40 2.09
CA GLU A 499 -17.97 -7.72 1.71
C GLU A 499 -16.87 -8.21 2.68
N GLY A 500 -16.85 -7.66 3.89
CA GLY A 500 -15.70 -7.73 4.80
C GLY A 500 -15.72 -8.90 5.80
N VAL A 501 -14.53 -9.32 6.18
CA VAL A 501 -14.27 -10.34 7.19
C VAL A 501 -14.79 -9.91 8.57
N PRO A 502 -15.41 -10.80 9.37
CA PRO A 502 -15.75 -10.50 10.76
C PRO A 502 -14.52 -10.01 11.55
N GLY A 503 -14.69 -8.94 12.33
CA GLY A 503 -13.66 -8.41 13.23
C GLY A 503 -12.57 -7.57 12.55
N VAL A 504 -12.89 -6.88 11.45
CA VAL A 504 -12.05 -5.83 10.85
C VAL A 504 -12.68 -4.47 11.11
#